data_AF-A0AAD6MAG0-F1
#
_entry.id   AF-A0AAD6MAG0-F1
#
_cell.length_a   1.000
_cell.length_b   1.000
_cell.length_c   1.000
_cell.angle_alpha   90.00
_cell.angle_beta   90.00
_cell.angle_gamma   90.00
#
_symmetry.space_group_name_H-M   'P 1'
#
loop_
_entity.id
_entity.type
_entity.pdbx_description
1 polymer ?
#
loop_
_entity_poly.entity_id
_entity_poly.type
_entity_poly.pdbx_seq_one_letter_code
_entity_poly.pdbx_strand_id
1 'polypeptide(L)'
;MAAANCSSGETCAALIHGKQMAPSRLEAWARLFVTKFLGSHISTHRLILEEEGGATFTFEGTRKKCSLEVVLKVHSPQFYWKVTTRADIGLADAYIDGDFSFADKDQGLLHLFMVLIANRDANKSISKANKKRGWWTPSLFTAGIASAKFFLQHVLRQNTLTQARRNISRHYDLLQ
;
A
#
# COMPACT_ATOMS: atom_id res chain seq x y z
N MET A 1 14.40 19.86 -59.72
CA MET A 1 14.01 20.34 -58.38
C MET A 1 12.50 20.26 -58.27
N ALA A 2 11.98 19.28 -57.55
CA ALA A 2 10.57 19.19 -57.18
C ALA A 2 10.52 18.52 -55.81
N ALA A 3 9.98 19.25 -54.82
CA ALA A 3 9.94 18.87 -53.42
C ALA A 3 8.92 17.75 -53.19
N ALA A 4 9.31 16.74 -52.42
CA ALA A 4 8.40 15.71 -51.91
C ALA A 4 7.62 16.28 -50.72
N ASN A 5 6.30 16.27 -50.83
CA ASN A 5 5.37 16.66 -49.76
C ASN A 5 5.43 15.67 -48.60
N CYS A 6 5.66 16.17 -47.39
CA CYS A 6 5.48 15.44 -46.14
C CYS A 6 3.99 15.19 -45.89
N SER A 7 3.57 13.92 -45.95
CA SER A 7 2.30 13.47 -45.37
C SER A 7 2.58 12.32 -44.39
N SER A 8 2.69 12.62 -43.10
CA SER A 8 2.48 11.61 -42.06
C SER A 8 2.27 12.29 -40.71
N GLY A 9 1.03 12.70 -40.46
CA GLY A 9 0.60 13.31 -39.20
C GLY A 9 -0.29 12.41 -38.34
N GLU A 10 -0.48 11.13 -38.66
CA GLU A 10 -1.58 10.34 -38.08
C GLU A 10 -1.21 9.03 -37.37
N THR A 11 0.06 8.69 -37.20
CA THR A 11 0.42 7.35 -36.64
C THR A 11 1.09 7.34 -35.27
N CYS A 12 1.24 8.48 -34.57
CA CYS A 12 1.89 8.49 -33.25
C CYS A 12 0.96 8.76 -32.05
N ALA A 13 -0.31 9.09 -32.25
CA ALA A 13 -1.23 9.38 -31.14
C ALA A 13 -1.93 8.15 -30.53
N ALA A 14 -1.79 6.96 -31.13
CA ALA A 14 -2.64 5.80 -30.81
C ALA A 14 -2.05 4.76 -29.84
N LEU A 15 -0.86 4.98 -29.26
CA LEU A 15 -0.19 3.98 -28.39
C LEU A 15 0.05 4.44 -26.94
N ILE A 16 -0.66 5.47 -26.46
CA ILE A 16 -0.75 5.77 -25.03
C ILE A 16 -2.08 5.24 -24.48
N HIS A 17 -2.46 4.02 -24.85
CA HIS A 17 -3.36 3.25 -24.00
C HIS A 17 -2.50 2.72 -22.85
N GLY A 18 -2.31 3.56 -21.83
CA GLY A 18 -1.69 3.15 -20.57
C GLY A 18 -2.37 1.86 -20.13
N LYS A 19 -1.55 0.84 -19.84
CA LYS A 19 -2.01 -0.52 -19.53
C LYS A 19 -2.95 -0.43 -18.32
N GLN A 20 -4.25 -0.52 -18.58
CA GLN A 20 -5.25 -0.37 -17.54
C GLN A 20 -5.13 -1.56 -16.58
N MET A 21 -4.98 -1.28 -15.28
CA MET A 21 -5.02 -2.31 -14.25
C MET A 21 -6.39 -3.02 -14.28
N ALA A 22 -6.34 -4.32 -14.57
CA ALA A 22 -7.52 -5.19 -14.56
C ALA A 22 -7.40 -6.19 -13.39
N PRO A 23 -7.92 -5.85 -12.19
CA PRO A 23 -7.83 -6.72 -11.03
C PRO A 23 -8.74 -7.95 -11.18
N SER A 24 -8.24 -9.10 -10.75
CA SER A 24 -9.07 -10.29 -10.50
C SER A 24 -10.08 -10.03 -9.37
N ARG A 25 -11.07 -10.92 -9.20
CA ARG A 25 -12.08 -10.79 -8.12
C ARG A 25 -11.45 -10.69 -6.73
N LEU A 26 -10.37 -11.44 -6.48
CA LEU A 26 -9.66 -11.42 -5.21
C LEU A 26 -8.88 -10.12 -5.02
N GLU A 27 -8.22 -9.64 -6.07
CA GLU A 27 -7.49 -8.37 -6.03
C GLU A 27 -8.43 -7.17 -5.90
N ALA A 28 -9.62 -7.23 -6.52
CA ALA A 28 -10.65 -6.21 -6.35
C ALA A 28 -11.16 -6.16 -4.90
N TRP A 29 -11.33 -7.32 -4.26
CA TRP A 29 -11.68 -7.39 -2.84
C TRP A 29 -10.55 -6.86 -1.94
N ALA A 30 -9.30 -7.23 -2.23
CA ALA A 30 -8.12 -6.73 -1.54
C ALA A 30 -7.98 -5.21 -1.69
N ARG A 31 -8.23 -4.66 -2.89
CA ARG A 31 -8.25 -3.22 -3.16
C ARG A 31 -9.30 -2.52 -2.32
N LEU A 32 -10.52 -3.05 -2.25
CA LEU A 32 -11.56 -2.51 -1.39
C LEU A 32 -11.15 -2.53 0.08
N PHE A 33 -10.57 -3.63 0.55
CA PHE A 33 -10.10 -3.77 1.93
C PHE A 33 -9.01 -2.74 2.26
N VAL A 34 -7.96 -2.64 1.44
CA VAL A 34 -6.84 -1.72 1.64
C VAL A 34 -7.30 -0.26 1.60
N THR A 35 -8.12 0.11 0.61
CA THR A 35 -8.63 1.50 0.51
C THR A 35 -9.50 1.87 1.71
N LYS A 36 -10.37 0.96 2.18
CA LYS A 36 -11.16 1.18 3.41
C LYS A 36 -10.30 1.26 4.66
N PHE A 37 -9.27 0.43 4.78
CA PHE A 37 -8.31 0.47 5.89
C PHE A 37 -7.54 1.79 5.90
N LEU A 38 -6.99 2.22 4.77
CA LEU A 38 -6.28 3.50 4.68
C LEU A 38 -7.20 4.68 4.99
N GLY A 39 -8.44 4.66 4.51
CA GLY A 39 -9.43 5.70 4.81
C GLY A 39 -9.80 5.80 6.30
N SER A 40 -9.72 4.72 7.07
CA SER A 40 -9.98 4.76 8.51
C SER A 40 -8.73 5.03 9.36
N HIS A 41 -7.53 4.74 8.83
CA HIS A 41 -6.26 4.82 9.57
C HIS A 41 -5.41 6.05 9.25
N ILE A 42 -5.57 6.67 8.07
CA ILE A 42 -4.91 7.93 7.72
C ILE A 42 -5.77 9.09 8.22
N SER A 43 -5.33 9.73 9.29
CA SER A 43 -5.98 10.87 9.95
C SER A 43 -5.08 12.12 10.06
N THR A 44 -3.82 12.00 9.63
CA THR A 44 -2.84 13.09 9.52
C THR A 44 -2.11 12.94 8.19
N HIS A 45 -1.73 14.07 7.56
CA HIS A 45 -1.07 14.12 6.25
C HIS A 45 -1.97 13.64 5.11
N ARG A 46 -1.43 13.67 3.88
CA ARG A 46 -2.12 13.23 2.66
C ARG A 46 -1.38 12.07 2.01
N LEU A 47 -2.09 10.99 1.76
CA LEU A 47 -1.62 9.80 1.04
C LEU A 47 -2.50 9.63 -0.20
N ILE A 48 -1.89 9.57 -1.37
CA ILE A 48 -2.58 9.38 -2.65
C ILE A 48 -2.10 8.07 -3.28
N LEU A 49 -3.03 7.23 -3.73
CA LEU A 49 -2.75 6.07 -4.58
C LEU A 49 -3.24 6.39 -5.99
N GLU A 50 -2.33 6.41 -6.95
CA GLU A 50 -2.62 6.55 -8.37
C GLU A 50 -2.44 5.19 -9.03
N GLU A 51 -3.53 4.56 -9.48
CA GLU A 51 -3.45 3.30 -10.22
C GLU A 51 -3.13 3.54 -11.69
N GLU A 52 -2.31 2.65 -12.25
CA GLU A 52 -2.09 2.56 -13.67
C GLU A 52 -3.43 2.20 -14.36
N GLY A 53 -4.01 3.15 -15.09
CA GLY A 53 -5.42 3.08 -15.52
C GLY A 53 -6.32 4.20 -14.99
N GLY A 54 -5.77 5.11 -14.17
CA GLY A 54 -6.33 6.43 -13.88
C GLY A 54 -7.19 6.53 -12.62
N ALA A 55 -7.47 5.42 -11.93
CA ALA A 55 -8.19 5.49 -10.66
C ALA A 55 -7.28 6.08 -9.57
N THR A 56 -7.79 7.10 -8.88
CA THR A 56 -7.04 7.79 -7.82
C THR A 56 -7.79 7.71 -6.50
N PHE A 57 -7.09 7.31 -5.43
CA PHE A 57 -7.62 7.32 -4.06
C PHE A 57 -6.84 8.31 -3.22
N THR A 58 -7.54 9.27 -2.62
CA THR A 58 -6.93 10.24 -1.71
C THR A 58 -7.39 9.97 -0.29
N PHE A 59 -6.41 9.87 0.62
CA PHE A 59 -6.62 9.73 2.06
C PHE A 59 -6.00 10.94 2.73
N GLU A 60 -6.83 11.76 3.37
CA GLU A 60 -6.40 13.01 3.96
C GLU A 60 -6.87 13.14 5.40
N GLY A 61 -5.94 13.52 6.26
CA GLY A 61 -6.21 13.82 7.65
C GLY A 61 -6.86 15.18 7.88
N THR A 62 -7.85 15.24 8.77
CA THR A 62 -8.51 16.52 9.16
C THR A 62 -7.63 17.42 10.04
N ARG A 63 -6.44 16.95 10.45
CA ARG A 63 -5.53 17.70 11.31
C ARG A 63 -4.70 18.70 10.50
N LYS A 64 -5.08 19.98 10.59
CA LYS A 64 -4.47 21.16 9.94
C LYS A 64 -2.96 21.40 10.14
N LYS A 65 -2.24 20.58 10.92
CA LYS A 65 -0.88 20.93 11.40
C LYS A 65 0.27 20.40 10.52
N CYS A 66 -0.02 19.64 9.47
CA CYS A 66 1.00 18.88 8.75
C CYS A 66 0.64 18.69 7.26
N SER A 67 1.41 19.31 6.36
CA SER A 67 1.17 19.36 4.90
C SER A 67 1.96 18.32 4.10
N LEU A 68 2.57 17.32 4.74
CA LEU A 68 3.29 16.27 4.01
C LEU A 68 2.31 15.50 3.11
N GLU A 69 2.64 15.39 1.83
CA GLU A 69 1.91 14.65 0.84
C GLU A 69 2.81 13.56 0.25
N VAL A 70 2.24 12.37 0.06
CA VAL A 70 2.93 11.27 -0.61
C VAL A 70 2.01 10.63 -1.63
N VAL A 71 2.52 10.45 -2.84
CA VAL A 71 1.80 9.85 -3.97
C VAL A 71 2.47 8.54 -4.35
N LEU A 72 1.75 7.44 -4.20
CA LEU A 72 2.15 6.11 -4.63
C LEU A 72 1.51 5.83 -5.98
N LYS A 73 2.32 5.46 -6.96
CA LYS A 73 1.88 4.99 -8.28
C LYS A 73 1.82 3.48 -8.24
N VAL A 74 0.61 2.92 -8.25
CA VAL A 74 0.36 1.49 -8.24
C VAL A 74 0.33 0.99 -9.68
N HIS A 75 1.23 0.07 -10.02
CA HIS A 75 1.41 -0.47 -11.38
C HIS A 75 0.73 -1.82 -11.55
N SER A 76 0.45 -2.52 -10.44
CA SER A 76 -0.01 -3.89 -10.45
C SER A 76 -1.08 -4.14 -9.38
N PRO A 77 -2.20 -4.84 -9.71
CA PRO A 77 -3.22 -5.17 -8.72
C PRO A 77 -2.70 -6.13 -7.63
N GLN A 78 -1.56 -6.79 -7.86
CA GLN A 78 -0.89 -7.61 -6.85
C GLN A 78 -0.44 -6.80 -5.64
N PHE A 79 -0.22 -5.48 -5.79
CA PHE A 79 0.04 -4.57 -4.67
C PHE A 79 -0.99 -4.78 -3.55
N TYR A 80 -2.28 -4.73 -3.89
CA TYR A 80 -3.36 -4.86 -2.91
C TYR A 80 -3.40 -6.24 -2.27
N TRP A 81 -3.18 -7.29 -3.07
CA TRP A 81 -3.14 -8.66 -2.58
C TRP A 81 -1.99 -8.88 -1.60
N LYS A 82 -0.77 -8.43 -1.94
CA LYS A 82 0.42 -8.54 -1.08
C LYS A 82 0.25 -7.75 0.21
N VAL A 83 -0.21 -6.50 0.14
CA VAL A 83 -0.48 -5.67 1.32
C VAL A 83 -1.54 -6.30 2.25
N THR A 84 -2.56 -6.95 1.68
CA THR A 84 -3.61 -7.58 2.49
C THR A 84 -3.16 -8.90 3.12
N THR A 85 -2.40 -9.72 2.41
CA THR A 85 -2.13 -11.12 2.79
C THR A 85 -0.79 -11.35 3.47
N ARG A 86 0.22 -10.52 3.18
CA ARG A 86 1.61 -10.74 3.64
C ARG A 86 2.01 -9.89 4.86
N ALA A 87 1.05 -9.41 5.63
CA ALA A 87 1.27 -8.65 6.87
C ALA A 87 2.35 -7.55 6.71
N ASP A 88 3.24 -7.39 7.70
CA ASP A 88 4.21 -6.29 7.78
C ASP A 88 5.20 -6.24 6.59
N ILE A 89 5.45 -7.37 5.91
CA ILE A 89 6.39 -7.45 4.78
C ILE A 89 5.71 -7.28 3.42
N GLY A 90 4.37 -7.34 3.35
CA GLY A 90 3.65 -7.26 2.07
C GLY A 90 3.85 -5.95 1.33
N LEU A 91 4.01 -4.85 2.05
CA LEU A 91 4.34 -3.55 1.46
C LEU A 91 5.79 -3.51 0.94
N ALA A 92 6.73 -4.15 1.63
CA ALA A 92 8.13 -4.23 1.20
C ALA A 92 8.28 -5.13 -0.03
N ASP A 93 7.64 -6.30 -0.04
CA ASP A 93 7.59 -7.19 -1.20
C ASP A 93 7.02 -6.47 -2.42
N ALA A 94 5.91 -5.75 -2.25
CA ALA A 94 5.29 -5.01 -3.35
C ALA A 94 6.20 -3.88 -3.88
N TYR A 95 7.04 -3.28 -3.03
CA TYR A 95 7.99 -2.26 -3.46
C TYR A 95 9.18 -2.87 -4.22
N ILE A 96 9.76 -3.94 -3.68
CA ILE A 96 10.90 -4.66 -4.28
C ILE A 96 10.51 -5.27 -5.62
N ASP A 97 9.32 -5.86 -5.71
CA ASP A 97 8.79 -6.48 -6.94
C ASP A 97 8.30 -5.43 -7.95
N GLY A 98 8.31 -4.13 -7.61
CA GLY A 98 7.90 -3.05 -8.49
C GLY A 98 6.39 -2.94 -8.73
N ASP A 99 5.55 -3.51 -7.86
CA ASP A 99 4.09 -3.38 -7.95
C ASP A 99 3.60 -1.95 -7.70
N PHE A 100 4.42 -1.14 -7.03
CA PHE A 100 4.19 0.30 -6.91
C PHE A 100 5.52 1.06 -6.86
N SER A 101 5.43 2.36 -7.11
CA SER A 101 6.54 3.31 -6.99
C SER A 101 6.03 4.62 -6.40
N PHE A 102 6.90 5.62 -6.31
CA PHE A 102 6.54 6.95 -5.85
C PHE A 102 6.60 7.97 -6.97
N ALA A 103 5.73 8.99 -6.91
CA ALA A 103 5.86 10.14 -7.80
C ALA A 103 7.17 10.89 -7.54
N ASP A 104 7.53 11.04 -6.26
CA ASP A 104 8.83 11.53 -5.79
C ASP A 104 9.77 10.34 -5.53
N LYS A 105 10.79 10.17 -6.38
CA LYS A 105 11.71 9.03 -6.30
C LYS A 105 12.71 9.13 -5.16
N ASP A 106 13.00 10.35 -4.69
CA ASP A 106 14.05 10.60 -3.71
C ASP A 106 13.49 10.57 -2.29
N GLN A 107 12.33 11.19 -2.07
CA GLN A 107 11.72 11.34 -0.75
C GLN A 107 10.44 10.53 -0.56
N GLY A 108 9.87 9.95 -1.62
CA GLY A 108 8.57 9.28 -1.55
C GLY A 108 8.50 8.17 -0.51
N LEU A 109 9.53 7.31 -0.44
CA LEU A 109 9.58 6.23 0.55
C LEU A 109 9.71 6.77 1.99
N LEU A 110 10.54 7.80 2.18
CA LEU A 110 10.70 8.46 3.48
C LEU A 110 9.37 9.11 3.91
N HIS A 111 8.72 9.84 3.02
CA HIS A 111 7.45 10.49 3.28
C HIS A 111 6.36 9.46 3.62
N LEU A 112 6.34 8.30 2.95
CA LEU A 112 5.43 7.20 3.31
C LEU A 112 5.64 6.76 4.77
N PHE A 113 6.89 6.49 5.17
CA PHE A 113 7.16 6.10 6.56
C PHE A 113 6.79 7.20 7.56
N MET A 114 7.08 8.47 7.26
CA MET A 114 6.67 9.60 8.10
C MET A 114 5.15 9.66 8.26
N VAL A 115 4.38 9.52 7.18
CA VAL A 115 2.91 9.47 7.22
C VAL A 115 2.43 8.29 8.08
N LEU A 116 2.99 7.10 7.91
CA LEU A 116 2.60 5.92 8.68
C LEU A 116 2.91 6.07 10.19
N ILE A 117 4.08 6.62 10.53
CA ILE A 117 4.50 6.86 11.92
C ILE A 117 3.60 7.93 12.56
N ALA A 118 3.37 9.06 11.87
CA ALA A 118 2.53 10.13 12.36
C ALA A 118 1.10 9.64 12.66
N ASN A 119 0.54 8.81 11.77
CA ASN A 119 -0.79 8.22 11.96
C ASN A 119 -0.83 7.19 13.11
N ARG A 120 0.22 6.39 13.28
CA ARG A 120 0.36 5.47 14.43
C ARG A 120 0.37 6.24 15.76
N ASP A 121 1.14 7.31 15.84
CA ASP A 121 1.29 8.09 17.08
C ASP A 121 0.06 8.96 17.36
N ALA A 122 -0.58 9.51 16.33
CA ALA A 122 -1.89 10.14 16.45
C ALA A 122 -2.93 9.16 17.02
N ASN A 123 -2.99 7.93 16.53
CA ASN A 123 -3.92 6.92 17.03
C ASN A 123 -3.62 6.49 18.47
N LYS A 124 -2.33 6.37 18.86
CA LYS A 124 -1.94 6.16 20.27
C LYS A 124 -2.35 7.32 21.18
N SER A 125 -2.25 8.56 20.69
CA SER A 125 -2.69 9.74 21.45
C SER A 125 -4.20 9.72 21.68
N ILE A 126 -4.97 9.32 20.65
CA ILE A 126 -6.44 9.17 20.73
C ILE A 126 -6.79 8.03 21.69
N SER A 127 -6.12 6.88 21.64
CA SER A 127 -6.42 5.76 22.54
C SER A 127 -6.04 6.05 23.99
N LYS A 128 -4.97 6.81 24.25
CA LYS A 128 -4.63 7.32 25.59
C LYS A 128 -5.60 8.39 26.08
N ALA A 129 -6.09 9.26 25.20
CA ALA A 129 -7.10 10.28 25.53
C ALA A 129 -8.50 9.67 25.74
N ASN A 130 -8.83 8.59 25.01
CA ASN A 130 -10.08 7.84 25.13
C ASN A 130 -10.09 6.81 26.28
N LYS A 131 -9.42 7.11 27.40
CA LYS A 131 -9.73 6.48 28.71
C LYS A 131 -11.12 6.89 29.26
N LYS A 132 -12.06 7.28 28.40
CA LYS A 132 -13.50 7.29 28.66
C LYS A 132 -14.14 6.21 27.80
N ARG A 133 -13.87 4.95 28.16
CA ARG A 133 -14.63 3.80 27.66
C ARG A 133 -16.03 3.92 28.26
N GLY A 134 -16.96 4.46 27.48
CA GLY A 134 -18.36 4.52 27.86
C GLY A 134 -18.89 3.10 28.08
N TRP A 135 -19.67 2.92 29.14
CA TRP A 135 -20.28 1.65 29.58
C TRP A 135 -21.16 0.95 28.50
N TRP A 136 -21.43 1.61 27.37
CA TRP A 136 -22.37 1.15 26.34
C TRP A 136 -21.73 0.59 25.06
N THR A 137 -20.41 0.39 24.98
CA THR A 137 -19.81 -0.28 23.80
C THR A 137 -19.84 -1.80 23.97
N PRO A 138 -20.44 -2.59 23.04
CA PRO A 138 -20.67 -4.01 23.26
C PRO A 138 -19.35 -4.79 23.45
N SER A 139 -19.21 -5.43 24.61
CA SER A 139 -18.03 -6.19 25.03
C SER A 139 -17.85 -7.53 24.29
N LEU A 140 -18.75 -7.92 23.39
CA LEU A 140 -18.79 -9.26 22.82
C LEU A 140 -18.18 -9.41 21.41
N PHE A 141 -17.94 -8.33 20.66
CA PHE A 141 -17.36 -8.43 19.31
C PHE A 141 -15.82 -8.31 19.26
N THR A 142 -15.20 -7.73 20.28
CA THR A 142 -13.73 -7.53 20.32
C THR A 142 -12.93 -8.74 20.82
N ALA A 143 -13.55 -9.71 21.50
CA ALA A 143 -12.82 -10.84 22.07
C ALA A 143 -12.52 -11.95 21.05
N GLY A 144 -13.47 -12.27 20.16
CA GLY A 144 -13.32 -13.36 19.17
C GLY A 144 -12.41 -13.02 17.99
N ILE A 145 -12.42 -11.77 17.53
CA ILE A 145 -11.59 -11.33 16.38
C ILE A 145 -10.12 -11.18 16.79
N ALA A 146 -9.85 -10.78 18.04
CA ALA A 146 -8.48 -10.65 18.54
C ALA A 146 -7.78 -12.02 18.63
N SER A 147 -8.44 -13.04 19.20
CA SER A 147 -7.83 -14.38 19.35
C SER A 147 -7.61 -15.09 18.00
N ALA A 148 -8.58 -15.01 17.09
CA ALA A 148 -8.46 -15.58 15.74
C ALA A 148 -7.33 -14.91 14.95
N LYS A 149 -7.17 -13.58 15.08
CA LYS A 149 -6.08 -12.83 14.45
C LYS A 149 -4.70 -13.25 15.00
N PHE A 150 -4.55 -13.39 16.32
CA PHE A 150 -3.29 -13.85 16.90
C PHE A 150 -2.98 -15.30 16.53
N PHE A 151 -3.99 -16.19 16.51
CA PHE A 151 -3.83 -17.58 16.13
C PHE A 151 -3.44 -17.73 14.65
N LEU A 152 -4.15 -17.06 13.74
CA LEU A 152 -3.81 -17.01 12.30
C LEU A 152 -2.41 -16.41 12.09
N GLN A 153 -2.06 -15.33 12.78
CA GLN A 153 -0.73 -14.72 12.69
C GLN A 153 0.38 -15.62 13.25
N HIS A 154 0.08 -16.52 14.19
CA HIS A 154 1.03 -17.49 14.73
C HIS A 154 1.19 -18.72 13.81
N VAL A 155 0.09 -19.20 13.23
CA VAL A 155 0.08 -20.34 12.28
C VAL A 155 0.70 -19.95 10.93
N LEU A 156 0.48 -18.72 10.46
CA LEU A 156 1.04 -18.21 9.20
C LEU A 156 2.50 -17.74 9.32
N ARG A 157 3.06 -17.66 10.53
CA ARG A 157 4.47 -17.29 10.79
C ARG A 157 5.43 -18.49 10.83
N GLN A 158 4.96 -19.70 10.56
CA GLN A 158 5.86 -20.85 10.48
C GLN A 158 6.66 -20.81 9.18
N ASN A 159 7.90 -20.32 9.28
CA ASN A 159 8.95 -20.67 8.33
C ASN A 159 9.07 -22.19 8.33
N THR A 160 8.66 -22.85 7.25
CA THR A 160 8.93 -24.28 7.10
C THR A 160 10.44 -24.49 7.09
N LEU A 161 10.95 -25.55 7.75
CA LEU A 161 12.39 -25.83 7.84
C LEU A 161 13.07 -25.86 6.47
N THR A 162 12.31 -26.25 5.44
CA THR A 162 12.73 -26.26 4.04
C THR A 162 12.91 -24.84 3.45
N GLN A 163 12.04 -23.88 3.80
CA GLN A 163 12.19 -22.46 3.42
C GLN A 163 13.30 -21.77 4.20
N ALA A 164 13.46 -22.06 5.49
CA ALA A 164 14.56 -21.53 6.30
C ALA A 164 15.93 -21.96 5.74
N ARG A 165 16.10 -23.24 5.38
CA ARG A 165 17.32 -23.73 4.71
C ARG A 165 17.58 -23.05 3.37
N ARG A 166 16.54 -22.81 2.57
CA ARG A 166 16.65 -22.17 1.24
C ARG A 166 16.87 -20.66 1.31
N ASN A 167 16.47 -20.02 2.41
CA ASN A 167 16.74 -18.61 2.70
C ASN A 167 18.19 -18.42 3.19
N ILE A 168 18.66 -19.28 4.12
CA ILE A 168 20.05 -19.29 4.59
C ILE A 168 21.02 -19.62 3.45
N SER A 169 20.69 -20.56 2.56
CA SER A 169 21.54 -20.90 1.41
C SER A 169 21.62 -19.81 0.34
N ARG A 170 20.81 -18.74 0.46
CA ARG A 170 20.80 -17.59 -0.47
C ARG A 170 21.33 -16.30 0.18
N HIS A 171 21.84 -16.33 1.41
CA HIS A 171 22.35 -15.12 2.05
C HIS A 171 23.83 -14.85 1.72
N TYR A 172 23.97 -14.07 0.65
CA TYR A 172 24.98 -13.10 0.21
C TYR A 172 26.47 -13.27 0.52
N ASP A 173 27.23 -13.52 -0.55
CA ASP A 173 28.59 -13.01 -0.70
C ASP A 173 28.53 -11.49 -0.91
N LEU A 174 28.57 -10.70 0.17
CA LEU A 174 28.84 -9.24 0.10
C LEU A 174 30.35 -8.96 0.07
N LEU A 175 31.10 -9.80 -0.64
CA LEU A 175 32.51 -9.60 -0.96
C LEU A 175 32.74 -9.95 -2.42
N GLN A 176 32.45 -9.00 -3.31
CA GLN A 176 33.33 -8.70 -4.44
C GLN A 176 33.12 -7.27 -4.94
#